data_AF-A0A6I6A1V4-F1
#
_entry.id   AF-A0A6I6A1V4-F1
#
_cell.length_a   1.000
_cell.length_b   1.000
_cell.length_c   1.000
_cell.angle_alpha   90.00
_cell.angle_beta   90.00
_cell.angle_gamma   90.00
#
_symmetry.space_group_name_H-M   'P 1'
#
loop_
_entity.id
_entity.type
_entity.pdbx_description
1 polymer ?
#
loop_
_entity_poly.entity_id
_entity_poly.type
_entity_poly.pdbx_seq_one_letter_code
_entity_poly.pdbx_strand_id
1 'polypeptide(L)'
;MAFIPPGQRCTDLSDLVRLLQRWVAETSEATVSDGASAHPAYVTALLGGVECVLAGDTTRAGVQAFLGRMDHRTTLWVVPSRTGRMCRVAVGDDVAPLDGFFLYTEQPFWAPRLLDAANVVAVRVLQAVAVLHRRGHQHVRVSPGMSASGMYWHLTLSVAPGSVGEDAGRRELSWSTGNGTDVVGLDVTASTTPDAVADALVAALPAFGRPWRDWTYAGWYAELLALVERERRLPISFADWFDESQGWEVGWGTGVRFPAPPV
;
A
#
# COMPACT_ATOMS: atom_id res chain seq x y z
N MET A 1 -29.12 18.01 -5.01
CA MET A 1 -28.64 16.61 -5.17
C MET A 1 -27.15 16.69 -4.97
N ALA A 2 -26.58 15.94 -4.04
CA ALA A 2 -25.16 16.04 -3.71
C ALA A 2 -24.29 15.59 -4.90
N PHE A 3 -23.19 16.28 -5.15
CA PHE A 3 -22.24 15.97 -6.22
C PHE A 3 -21.57 14.61 -6.02
N ILE A 4 -21.23 14.28 -4.77
CA ILE A 4 -20.71 12.96 -4.41
C ILE A 4 -21.91 12.07 -4.07
N PRO A 5 -22.17 10.98 -4.81
CA PRO A 5 -23.28 10.10 -4.50
C PRO A 5 -23.00 9.34 -3.19
N PRO A 6 -24.04 9.08 -2.35
CA PRO A 6 -23.89 8.23 -1.18
C PRO A 6 -23.36 6.83 -1.56
N GLY A 7 -22.39 6.32 -0.80
CA GLY A 7 -21.76 5.03 -1.05
C GLY A 7 -20.67 5.06 -2.13
N GLN A 8 -20.21 6.25 -2.55
CA GLN A 8 -19.03 6.39 -3.40
C GLN A 8 -17.84 5.65 -2.76
N ARG A 9 -17.15 4.83 -3.56
CA ARG A 9 -15.97 4.08 -3.12
C ARG A 9 -14.70 4.66 -3.76
N CYS A 10 -13.66 4.79 -2.95
CA CYS A 10 -12.31 5.15 -3.34
C CYS A 10 -11.38 3.97 -3.06
N THR A 11 -10.54 3.61 -4.04
CA THR A 11 -9.68 2.41 -3.91
C THR A 11 -8.43 2.65 -3.08
N ASP A 12 -8.01 3.90 -2.93
CA ASP A 12 -6.85 4.31 -2.14
C ASP A 12 -6.93 5.79 -1.71
N LEU A 13 -5.89 6.27 -1.02
CA LEU A 13 -5.75 7.66 -0.61
C LEU A 13 -5.69 8.63 -1.81
N SER A 14 -5.01 8.26 -2.89
CA SER A 14 -4.87 9.12 -4.09
C SER A 14 -6.21 9.33 -4.78
N ASP A 15 -7.04 8.28 -4.83
CA ASP A 15 -8.39 8.33 -5.36
C ASP A 15 -9.31 9.21 -4.48
N LEU A 16 -9.23 9.06 -3.16
CA LEU A 16 -9.95 9.92 -2.21
C LEU A 16 -9.54 11.39 -2.36
N VAL A 17 -8.23 11.67 -2.43
CA VAL A 17 -7.70 13.04 -2.61
C VAL A 17 -8.19 13.65 -3.91
N ARG A 18 -8.13 12.90 -5.03
CA ARG A 18 -8.63 13.39 -6.33
C ARG A 18 -10.14 13.67 -6.31
N LEU A 19 -10.92 12.78 -5.69
CA LEU A 19 -12.37 12.98 -5.53
C LEU A 19 -12.67 14.28 -4.77
N LEU A 20 -12.00 14.49 -3.63
CA LEU A 20 -12.19 15.65 -2.78
C LEU A 20 -11.70 16.95 -3.43
N GLN A 21 -10.57 16.92 -4.13
CA GLN A 21 -10.06 18.07 -4.91
C GLN A 21 -11.07 18.49 -5.97
N ARG A 22 -11.62 17.51 -6.70
CA ARG A 22 -12.65 17.77 -7.73
C ARG A 22 -13.91 18.36 -7.11
N TRP A 23 -14.41 17.79 -6.01
CA TRP A 23 -15.58 18.30 -5.30
C TRP A 23 -15.40 19.74 -4.80
N VAL A 24 -14.22 20.08 -4.24
CA VAL A 24 -13.91 21.46 -3.82
C VAL A 24 -13.87 22.41 -5.03
N ALA A 25 -13.34 21.98 -6.16
CA ALA A 25 -13.21 22.81 -7.36
C ALA A 25 -14.54 23.05 -8.09
N GLU A 26 -15.44 22.07 -8.07
CA GLU A 26 -16.65 22.05 -8.90
C GLU A 26 -17.94 22.39 -8.15
N THR A 27 -17.90 22.53 -6.82
CA THR A 27 -19.12 22.70 -6.00
C THR A 27 -19.00 23.78 -4.91
N SER A 28 -20.16 24.26 -4.45
CA SER A 28 -20.30 25.17 -3.29
C SER A 28 -21.05 24.55 -2.09
N GLU A 29 -21.32 23.24 -2.10
CA GLU A 29 -22.01 22.46 -1.05
C GLU A 29 -21.34 22.54 0.33
N ALA A 30 -22.02 22.95 1.39
CA ALA A 30 -21.36 23.21 2.69
C ALA A 30 -20.68 21.97 3.32
N THR A 31 -21.24 20.78 3.07
CA THR A 31 -20.71 19.49 3.48
C THR A 31 -20.67 18.53 2.30
N VAL A 32 -19.90 17.43 2.42
CA VAL A 32 -19.76 16.40 1.38
C VAL A 32 -21.11 15.82 0.93
N SER A 33 -22.11 15.78 1.81
CA SER A 33 -23.46 15.33 1.47
C SER A 33 -24.45 16.45 1.13
N ASP A 34 -24.02 17.71 1.13
CA ASP A 34 -24.90 18.89 1.05
C ASP A 34 -26.05 18.86 2.08
N GLY A 35 -25.74 18.38 3.30
CA GLY A 35 -26.70 18.19 4.38
C GLY A 35 -27.66 16.99 4.21
N ALA A 36 -27.52 16.19 3.14
CA ALA A 36 -28.41 15.06 2.87
C ALA A 36 -28.20 13.85 3.80
N SER A 37 -27.02 13.74 4.43
CA SER A 37 -26.70 12.63 5.33
C SER A 37 -25.54 12.98 6.27
N ALA A 38 -25.71 12.70 7.56
CA ALA A 38 -24.64 12.70 8.55
C ALA A 38 -24.03 11.30 8.77
N HIS A 39 -24.34 10.34 7.89
CA HIS A 39 -23.89 8.97 8.07
C HIS A 39 -22.37 8.87 7.86
N PRO A 40 -21.62 8.17 8.73
CA PRO A 40 -20.18 8.06 8.63
C PRO A 40 -19.73 7.35 7.33
N ALA A 41 -20.51 6.39 6.82
CA ALA A 41 -20.24 5.68 5.57
C ALA A 41 -20.78 6.39 4.31
N TYR A 42 -20.56 7.70 4.16
CA TYR A 42 -21.00 8.43 2.97
C TYR A 42 -20.07 8.20 1.77
N VAL A 43 -18.76 8.29 2.01
CA VAL A 43 -17.72 7.81 1.09
C VAL A 43 -16.91 6.75 1.81
N THR A 44 -16.63 5.64 1.15
CA THR A 44 -15.72 4.61 1.68
C THR A 44 -14.38 4.71 0.96
N ALA A 45 -13.28 4.65 1.69
CA ALA A 45 -11.92 4.69 1.15
C ALA A 45 -11.07 3.62 1.83
N LEU A 46 -10.25 2.93 1.05
CA LEU A 46 -9.27 2.00 1.59
C LEU A 46 -7.95 2.73 1.88
N LEU A 47 -7.60 2.91 3.15
CA LEU A 47 -6.39 3.63 3.54
C LEU A 47 -5.48 2.65 4.30
N GLY A 48 -4.32 2.33 3.74
CA GLY A 48 -3.40 1.42 4.44
C GLY A 48 -3.87 -0.03 4.56
N GLY A 49 -4.80 -0.46 3.71
CA GLY A 49 -5.50 -1.74 3.87
C GLY A 49 -6.62 -1.70 4.92
N VAL A 50 -6.90 -0.56 5.55
CA VAL A 50 -8.00 -0.36 6.49
C VAL A 50 -9.15 0.36 5.80
N GLU A 51 -10.34 -0.22 5.88
CA GLU A 51 -11.55 0.40 5.36
C GLU A 51 -11.93 1.58 6.23
N CYS A 52 -11.94 2.76 5.62
CA CYS A 52 -12.24 4.03 6.24
C CYS A 52 -13.49 4.64 5.60
N VAL A 53 -14.23 5.38 6.38
CA VAL A 53 -15.51 5.97 6.03
C VAL A 53 -15.50 7.46 6.34
N LEU A 54 -15.72 8.26 5.31
CA LEU A 54 -15.85 9.71 5.39
C LEU A 54 -17.32 10.06 5.58
N ALA A 55 -17.62 10.75 6.68
CA ALA A 55 -18.97 11.12 7.02
C ALA A 55 -19.50 12.23 6.09
N GLY A 56 -20.79 12.18 5.77
CA GLY A 56 -21.41 13.16 4.88
C GLY A 56 -21.49 14.58 5.46
N ASP A 57 -21.39 14.72 6.78
CA ASP A 57 -21.29 15.99 7.50
C ASP A 57 -19.85 16.57 7.53
N THR A 58 -18.89 15.91 6.87
CA THR A 58 -17.56 16.48 6.62
C THR A 58 -17.71 17.80 5.88
N THR A 59 -17.23 18.87 6.50
CA THR A 59 -17.39 20.25 6.02
C THR A 59 -16.39 20.58 4.91
N ARG A 60 -16.73 21.56 4.04
CA ARG A 60 -15.77 22.07 3.04
C ARG A 60 -14.47 22.55 3.67
N ALA A 61 -14.55 23.29 4.77
CA ALA A 61 -13.38 23.79 5.48
C ALA A 61 -12.48 22.63 5.98
N GLY A 62 -13.08 21.58 6.52
CA GLY A 62 -12.37 20.36 6.93
C GLY A 62 -11.70 19.65 5.75
N VAL A 63 -12.40 19.53 4.61
CA VAL A 63 -11.81 18.95 3.38
C VAL A 63 -10.64 19.79 2.87
N GLN A 64 -10.77 21.12 2.83
CA GLN A 64 -9.68 22.00 2.41
C GLN A 64 -8.47 21.91 3.34
N ALA A 65 -8.70 21.83 4.66
CA ALA A 65 -7.63 21.63 5.64
C ALA A 65 -6.94 20.27 5.47
N PHE A 66 -7.71 19.21 5.22
CA PHE A 66 -7.19 17.88 4.88
C PHE A 66 -6.30 17.93 3.65
N LEU A 67 -6.82 18.47 2.54
CA LEU A 67 -6.10 18.59 1.27
C LEU A 67 -4.84 19.46 1.39
N GLY A 68 -4.89 20.53 2.19
CA GLY A 68 -3.73 21.39 2.44
C GLY A 68 -2.61 20.74 3.24
N ARG A 69 -2.90 19.65 3.97
CA ARG A 69 -1.90 18.83 4.67
C ARG A 69 -1.41 17.64 3.85
N MET A 70 -1.99 17.37 2.69
CA MET A 70 -1.58 16.26 1.83
C MET A 70 -0.35 16.66 1.01
N ASP A 71 0.77 16.02 1.28
CA ASP A 71 1.94 15.97 0.42
C ASP A 71 2.49 14.52 0.33
N HIS A 72 3.65 14.35 -0.29
CA HIS A 72 4.28 13.04 -0.48
C HIS A 72 4.86 12.40 0.80
N ARG A 73 4.83 13.11 1.93
CA ARG A 73 5.36 12.70 3.23
C ARG A 73 4.25 12.53 4.27
N THR A 74 3.01 12.88 3.95
CA THR A 74 1.95 12.89 4.93
C THR A 74 1.60 11.48 5.41
N THR A 75 1.79 11.25 6.70
CA THR A 75 1.36 10.02 7.37
C THR A 75 -0.10 10.07 7.78
N LEU A 76 -0.77 8.93 7.75
CA LEU A 76 -2.12 8.77 8.30
C LEU A 76 -2.10 7.90 9.55
N TRP A 77 -2.81 8.30 10.59
CA TRP A 77 -2.89 7.56 11.85
C TRP A 77 -4.32 7.19 12.18
N VAL A 78 -4.57 5.95 12.58
CA VAL A 78 -5.75 5.59 13.35
C VAL A 78 -5.55 6.09 14.77
N VAL A 79 -6.53 6.83 15.28
CA VAL A 79 -6.58 7.34 16.64
C VAL A 79 -7.86 6.82 17.29
N PRO A 80 -7.75 5.88 18.25
CA PRO A 80 -8.92 5.39 18.95
C PRO A 80 -9.54 6.48 19.80
N SER A 81 -10.87 6.56 19.81
CA SER A 81 -11.58 7.39 20.79
C SER A 81 -11.35 6.86 22.21
N ARG A 82 -11.69 7.65 23.23
CA ARG A 82 -11.60 7.22 24.64
C ARG A 82 -12.33 5.91 24.95
N THR A 83 -13.32 5.54 24.15
CA THR A 83 -14.09 4.29 24.31
C THR A 83 -13.59 3.15 23.43
N GLY A 84 -12.64 3.39 22.51
CA GLY A 84 -12.12 2.42 21.54
C GLY A 84 -13.13 1.98 20.47
N ARG A 85 -14.38 2.44 20.54
CA ARG A 85 -15.47 2.01 19.64
C ARG A 85 -15.46 2.69 18.28
N MET A 86 -14.85 3.86 18.20
CA MET A 86 -14.75 4.63 16.97
C MET A 86 -13.33 5.15 16.86
N CYS A 87 -12.75 4.96 15.69
CA CYS A 87 -11.35 5.21 15.44
C CYS A 87 -11.27 6.24 14.33
N ARG A 88 -10.69 7.39 14.63
CA ARG A 88 -10.61 8.50 13.69
C ARG A 88 -9.29 8.45 12.94
N VAL A 89 -9.28 8.87 11.69
CA VAL A 89 -8.06 9.03 10.91
C VAL A 89 -7.51 10.44 11.11
N ALA A 90 -6.32 10.53 11.71
CA ALA A 90 -5.54 11.75 11.85
C ALA A 90 -4.49 11.86 10.74
N VAL A 91 -4.03 13.08 10.49
CA VAL A 91 -3.21 13.43 9.33
C VAL A 91 -1.96 14.19 9.77
N GLY A 92 -0.80 13.67 9.38
CA GLY A 92 0.53 14.18 9.72
C GLY A 92 1.05 13.60 11.04
N ASP A 93 2.12 14.21 11.54
CA ASP A 93 2.76 13.85 12.82
C ASP A 93 1.93 14.27 14.03
N ASP A 94 1.08 15.27 13.84
CA ASP A 94 0.15 15.73 14.84
C ASP A 94 -1.10 14.85 14.80
N VAL A 95 -1.20 13.95 15.79
CA VAL A 95 -2.34 13.05 16.02
C VAL A 95 -3.63 13.83 16.33
N ALA A 96 -3.57 15.16 16.39
CA ALA A 96 -4.70 16.04 16.54
C ALA A 96 -5.73 15.87 15.41
N PRO A 97 -7.02 15.75 15.76
CA PRO A 97 -8.07 15.68 14.77
C PRO A 97 -8.22 16.98 13.97
N LEU A 98 -8.52 16.87 12.68
CA LEU A 98 -8.84 18.01 11.82
C LEU A 98 -10.29 18.47 12.04
N ASP A 99 -10.50 19.68 12.55
CA ASP A 99 -11.85 20.20 12.77
C ASP A 99 -12.70 20.17 11.49
N GLY A 100 -13.93 19.67 11.61
CA GLY A 100 -14.86 19.53 10.49
C GLY A 100 -14.50 18.48 9.44
N PHE A 101 -13.47 17.65 9.65
CA PHE A 101 -13.10 16.53 8.77
C PHE A 101 -13.28 15.18 9.45
N PHE A 102 -14.32 14.43 9.07
CA PHE A 102 -14.80 13.27 9.82
C PHE A 102 -14.54 11.97 9.06
N LEU A 103 -13.31 11.48 9.16
CA LEU A 103 -12.88 10.21 8.58
C LEU A 103 -12.62 9.20 9.69
N TYR A 104 -13.27 8.04 9.60
CA TYR A 104 -13.21 6.99 10.63
C TYR A 104 -12.83 5.66 10.01
N THR A 105 -12.30 4.72 10.79
CA THR A 105 -12.18 3.32 10.36
C THR A 105 -13.50 2.60 10.64
N GLU A 106 -13.92 1.68 9.76
CA GLU A 106 -15.13 0.88 10.01
C GLU A 106 -14.96 -0.09 11.19
N GLN A 107 -13.74 -0.60 11.38
CA GLN A 107 -13.41 -1.51 12.46
C GLN A 107 -12.71 -0.76 13.61
N PRO A 108 -12.95 -1.16 14.88
CA PRO A 108 -12.29 -0.56 16.03
C PRO A 108 -10.82 -1.00 16.13
N PHE A 109 -9.99 -0.09 16.63
CA PHE A 109 -8.61 -0.32 17.03
C PHE A 109 -8.45 0.10 18.50
N TRP A 110 -7.56 -0.57 19.22
CA TRP A 110 -7.37 -0.37 20.66
C TRP A 110 -6.14 0.48 21.00
N ALA A 111 -5.29 0.77 20.02
CA ALA A 111 -4.13 1.64 20.14
C ALA A 111 -3.96 2.50 18.88
N PRO A 112 -3.31 3.68 18.99
CA PRO A 112 -2.93 4.45 17.82
C PRO A 112 -2.10 3.60 16.84
N ARG A 113 -2.43 3.67 15.56
CA ARG A 113 -1.78 2.86 14.52
C ARG A 113 -1.53 3.70 13.29
N LEU A 114 -0.30 3.76 12.82
CA LEU A 114 0.00 4.32 11.50
C LEU A 114 -0.70 3.47 10.43
N LEU A 115 -1.55 4.11 9.62
CA LEU A 115 -2.23 3.53 8.46
C LEU A 115 -1.29 3.30 7.28
N ASP A 116 0.01 3.20 7.51
CA ASP A 116 1.01 3.00 6.46
C ASP A 116 2.05 1.90 6.75
N ALA A 117 2.05 1.30 7.93
CA ALA A 117 3.34 0.93 8.53
C ALA A 117 4.13 -0.28 7.95
N ALA A 118 3.55 -1.20 7.17
CA ALA A 118 4.30 -2.38 6.71
C ALA A 118 3.78 -3.01 5.42
N ASN A 119 2.47 -3.28 5.35
CA ASN A 119 1.89 -3.92 4.17
C ASN A 119 1.84 -2.97 2.97
N VAL A 120 1.64 -1.66 3.20
CA VAL A 120 1.66 -0.67 2.12
C VAL A 120 3.05 -0.60 1.51
N VAL A 121 4.07 -0.44 2.36
CA VAL A 121 5.47 -0.42 1.92
C VAL A 121 5.80 -1.70 1.16
N ALA A 122 5.49 -2.87 1.73
CA ALA A 122 5.74 -4.16 1.09
C ALA A 122 5.01 -4.28 -0.27
N VAL A 123 3.74 -3.87 -0.36
CA VAL A 123 2.98 -3.86 -1.62
C VAL A 123 3.59 -2.88 -2.62
N ARG A 124 4.08 -1.70 -2.19
CA ARG A 124 4.76 -0.74 -3.08
C ARG A 124 6.07 -1.30 -3.62
N VAL A 125 6.84 -2.02 -2.82
CA VAL A 125 8.03 -2.73 -3.30
C VAL A 125 7.67 -3.81 -4.32
N LEU A 126 6.60 -4.58 -4.09
CA LEU A 126 6.12 -5.57 -5.07
C LEU A 126 5.63 -4.90 -6.37
N GLN A 127 4.90 -3.79 -6.29
CA GLN A 127 4.47 -3.04 -7.47
C GLN A 127 5.65 -2.42 -8.22
N ALA A 128 6.70 -2.02 -7.53
CA ALA A 128 7.94 -1.54 -8.14
C ALA A 128 8.61 -2.62 -9.00
N VAL A 129 8.61 -3.88 -8.55
CA VAL A 129 9.09 -5.00 -9.39
C VAL A 129 8.24 -5.15 -10.65
N ALA A 130 6.92 -4.98 -10.58
CA ALA A 130 6.07 -5.00 -11.77
C ALA A 130 6.39 -3.82 -12.72
N VAL A 131 6.74 -2.64 -12.19
CA VAL A 131 7.25 -1.53 -12.99
C VAL A 131 8.54 -1.94 -13.71
N LEU A 132 9.50 -2.54 -13.01
CA LEU A 132 10.75 -3.03 -13.61
C LEU A 132 10.49 -4.03 -14.73
N HIS A 133 9.58 -4.98 -14.54
CA HIS A 133 9.20 -5.94 -15.58
C HIS A 133 8.57 -5.28 -16.81
N ARG A 134 7.69 -4.28 -16.62
CA ARG A 134 7.11 -3.48 -17.72
C ARG A 134 8.16 -2.66 -18.46
N ARG A 135 9.20 -2.20 -17.77
CA ARG A 135 10.35 -1.48 -18.35
C ARG A 135 11.35 -2.40 -19.06
N GLY A 136 11.15 -3.71 -19.03
CA GLY A 136 12.01 -4.69 -19.72
C GLY A 136 13.15 -5.24 -18.85
N HIS A 137 13.03 -5.15 -17.53
CA HIS A 137 13.96 -5.71 -16.55
C HIS A 137 13.37 -6.99 -15.93
N GLN A 138 12.97 -7.94 -16.77
CA GLN A 138 12.18 -9.11 -16.37
C GLN A 138 13.00 -10.20 -15.69
N HIS A 139 14.30 -9.98 -15.46
CA HIS A 139 15.15 -10.88 -14.69
C HIS A 139 15.01 -10.68 -13.17
N VAL A 140 14.38 -9.60 -12.70
CA VAL A 140 14.24 -9.34 -11.26
C VAL A 140 13.30 -10.37 -10.66
N ARG A 141 13.77 -11.09 -9.64
CA ARG A 141 13.07 -12.14 -8.91
C ARG A 141 12.72 -11.68 -7.51
N VAL A 142 11.54 -12.08 -7.04
CA VAL A 142 11.13 -11.94 -5.64
C VAL A 142 11.26 -13.27 -4.91
N SER A 143 11.67 -13.24 -3.65
CA SER A 143 11.59 -14.35 -2.71
C SER A 143 11.07 -13.80 -1.38
N PRO A 144 9.73 -13.81 -1.20
CA PRO A 144 9.10 -13.30 0.01
C PRO A 144 8.98 -14.40 1.08
N GLY A 145 9.18 -14.05 2.34
CA GLY A 145 9.08 -15.03 3.41
C GLY A 145 8.69 -14.41 4.74
N MET A 146 8.52 -15.27 5.74
CA MET A 146 8.38 -14.85 7.12
C MET A 146 9.69 -15.08 7.86
N SER A 147 10.10 -14.08 8.65
CA SER A 147 11.22 -14.25 9.59
C SER A 147 10.95 -15.43 10.52
N ALA A 148 12.01 -16.06 11.04
CA ALA A 148 11.90 -17.19 11.97
C ALA A 148 11.04 -16.86 13.23
N SER A 149 10.97 -15.59 13.62
CA SER A 149 10.12 -15.11 14.72
C SER A 149 8.63 -15.07 14.39
N GLY A 150 8.26 -15.15 13.10
CA GLY A 150 6.91 -14.89 12.59
C GLY A 150 6.46 -13.42 12.68
N MET A 151 7.31 -12.52 13.20
CA MET A 151 6.94 -11.12 13.46
C MET A 151 7.06 -10.23 12.22
N TYR A 152 8.05 -10.51 11.37
CA TYR A 152 8.34 -9.70 10.19
C TYR A 152 8.18 -10.52 8.91
N TRP A 153 7.58 -9.88 7.91
CA TRP A 153 7.67 -10.33 6.54
C TRP A 153 8.97 -9.79 5.95
N HIS A 154 9.66 -10.60 5.17
CA HIS A 154 10.88 -10.19 4.46
C HIS A 154 10.76 -10.47 2.97
N LEU A 155 11.51 -9.71 2.21
CA LEU A 155 11.62 -9.83 0.77
C LEU A 155 13.09 -9.80 0.39
N THR A 156 13.51 -10.86 -0.26
CA THR A 156 14.72 -10.85 -1.06
C THR A 156 14.34 -10.52 -2.51
N LEU A 157 15.00 -9.51 -3.08
CA LEU A 157 15.02 -9.23 -4.50
C LEU A 157 16.36 -9.71 -5.07
N SER A 158 16.33 -10.48 -6.15
CA SER A 158 17.54 -10.97 -6.80
C SER A 158 17.46 -10.87 -8.31
N VAL A 159 18.59 -11.05 -8.99
CA VAL A 159 18.64 -11.20 -10.45
C VAL A 159 18.62 -12.68 -10.83
N ALA A 160 17.88 -13.03 -11.89
CA ALA A 160 17.82 -14.40 -12.39
C ALA A 160 19.22 -14.95 -12.71
N PRO A 161 19.51 -16.23 -12.43
CA PRO A 161 20.77 -16.85 -12.80
C PRO A 161 21.08 -16.66 -14.29
N GLY A 162 22.33 -16.33 -14.62
CA GLY A 162 22.77 -16.11 -16.01
C GLY A 162 22.32 -14.78 -16.66
N SER A 163 21.45 -14.00 -16.00
CA SER A 163 21.01 -12.69 -16.53
C SER A 163 22.07 -11.58 -16.42
N VAL A 164 23.07 -11.79 -15.55
CA VAL A 164 24.19 -10.89 -15.35
C VAL A 164 25.52 -11.66 -15.35
N GLY A 165 26.56 -11.07 -15.93
CA GLY A 165 27.92 -11.65 -15.94
C GLY A 165 28.54 -11.73 -14.54
N GLU A 166 29.56 -12.58 -14.38
CA GLU A 166 30.27 -12.81 -13.11
C GLU A 166 30.69 -11.51 -12.40
N ASP A 167 31.12 -10.50 -13.17
CA ASP A 167 31.60 -9.20 -12.66
C ASP A 167 30.51 -8.23 -12.19
N ALA A 168 29.23 -8.61 -12.20
CA ALA A 168 28.10 -7.71 -11.92
C ALA A 168 28.01 -7.19 -10.47
N GLY A 169 28.94 -7.56 -9.59
CA GLY A 169 28.95 -7.12 -8.19
C GLY A 169 27.79 -7.72 -7.38
N ARG A 170 27.14 -6.89 -6.55
CA ARG A 170 26.00 -7.31 -5.72
C ARG A 170 24.81 -7.67 -6.61
N ARG A 171 24.12 -8.77 -6.26
CA ARG A 171 23.03 -9.35 -7.06
C ARG A 171 21.71 -9.50 -6.31
N GLU A 172 21.72 -9.15 -5.03
CA GLU A 172 20.61 -9.37 -4.13
C GLU A 172 20.44 -8.19 -3.19
N LEU A 173 19.18 -7.87 -2.91
CA LEU A 173 18.77 -6.87 -1.93
C LEU A 173 17.71 -7.49 -1.02
N SER A 174 17.94 -7.40 0.29
CA SER A 174 16.98 -7.87 1.29
C SER A 174 16.37 -6.69 2.03
N TRP A 175 15.07 -6.76 2.25
CA TRP A 175 14.29 -5.80 3.03
C TRP A 175 13.27 -6.55 3.88
N SER A 176 12.86 -5.99 5.01
CA SER A 176 11.82 -6.57 5.85
C SER A 176 10.88 -5.50 6.38
N THR A 177 9.68 -5.90 6.78
CA THR A 177 8.75 -5.00 7.48
C THR A 177 9.31 -4.50 8.82
N GLY A 178 10.36 -5.13 9.36
CA GLY A 178 11.12 -4.62 10.51
C GLY A 178 11.96 -3.38 10.20
N ASN A 179 12.26 -3.11 8.92
CA ASN A 179 12.92 -1.87 8.47
C ASN A 179 11.97 -0.67 8.42
N GLY A 180 10.66 -0.86 8.68
CA GLY A 180 9.68 0.20 8.65
C GLY A 180 9.45 0.74 7.23
N THR A 181 9.58 2.04 7.04
CA THR A 181 9.34 2.72 5.76
C THR A 181 10.60 2.89 4.90
N ASP A 182 11.79 2.65 5.47
CA ASP A 182 13.06 2.77 4.74
C ASP A 182 13.24 1.60 3.77
N VAL A 183 13.12 1.90 2.48
CA VAL A 183 13.47 1.01 1.38
C VAL A 183 14.68 1.61 0.67
N VAL A 184 15.86 1.05 0.92
CA VAL A 184 17.13 1.44 0.25
C VAL A 184 17.49 2.92 0.37
N GLY A 185 17.17 3.54 1.50
CA GLY A 185 17.37 4.96 1.76
C GLY A 185 16.23 5.86 1.27
N LEU A 186 15.18 5.28 0.67
CA LEU A 186 13.94 5.98 0.34
C LEU A 186 12.89 5.73 1.42
N ASP A 187 12.35 6.80 2.00
CA ASP A 187 11.22 6.72 2.91
C ASP A 187 9.92 6.51 2.12
N VAL A 188 9.38 5.30 2.15
CA VAL A 188 8.22 4.87 1.36
C VAL A 188 6.93 5.04 2.18
N THR A 189 5.97 5.73 1.59
CA THR A 189 4.63 5.97 2.15
C THR A 189 3.54 5.50 1.17
N ALA A 190 2.26 5.58 1.55
CA ALA A 190 1.15 5.32 0.64
C ALA A 190 1.17 6.16 -0.64
N SER A 191 1.75 7.36 -0.57
CA SER A 191 1.82 8.33 -1.65
C SER A 191 3.03 8.14 -2.57
N THR A 192 4.04 7.38 -2.13
CA THR A 192 5.20 7.05 -2.96
C THR A 192 4.75 6.19 -4.14
N THR A 193 5.11 6.61 -5.35
CA THR A 193 4.72 5.87 -6.55
C THR A 193 5.57 4.60 -6.72
N PRO A 194 5.02 3.52 -7.29
CA PRO A 194 5.81 2.33 -7.63
C PRO A 194 7.01 2.64 -8.54
N ASP A 195 6.88 3.63 -9.41
CA ASP A 195 7.96 4.11 -10.28
C ASP A 195 9.13 4.71 -9.49
N ALA A 196 8.85 5.53 -8.47
CA ALA A 196 9.89 6.10 -7.62
C ALA A 196 10.64 5.03 -6.82
N VAL A 197 9.91 4.02 -6.32
CA VAL A 197 10.53 2.87 -5.63
C VAL A 197 11.37 2.05 -6.62
N ALA A 198 10.90 1.83 -7.85
CA ALA A 198 11.66 1.11 -8.87
C ALA A 198 12.97 1.83 -9.23
N ASP A 199 12.93 3.16 -9.35
CA ASP A 199 14.12 3.98 -9.60
C ASP A 199 15.11 3.88 -8.44
N ALA A 200 14.63 3.93 -7.19
CA ALA A 200 15.46 3.76 -6.01
C ALA A 200 16.11 2.36 -5.95
N LEU A 201 15.39 1.30 -6.31
CA LEU A 201 15.93 -0.06 -6.37
C LEU A 201 17.03 -0.19 -7.43
N VAL A 202 16.87 0.41 -8.62
CA VAL A 202 17.90 0.41 -9.67
C VAL A 202 19.11 1.25 -9.26
N ALA A 203 18.90 2.40 -8.59
CA ALA A 203 19.99 3.21 -8.07
C ALA A 203 20.80 2.46 -7.00
N ALA A 204 20.12 1.74 -6.11
CA ALA A 204 20.75 0.94 -5.06
C ALA A 204 21.42 -0.34 -5.60
N LEU A 205 20.84 -0.95 -6.64
CA LEU A 205 21.38 -2.14 -7.29
C LEU A 205 21.27 -2.05 -8.83
N PRO A 206 22.28 -1.46 -9.50
CA PRO A 206 22.24 -1.24 -10.95
C PRO A 206 22.04 -2.50 -11.81
N ALA A 207 22.33 -3.68 -11.27
CA ALA A 207 22.04 -4.96 -11.91
C ALA A 207 20.55 -5.09 -12.30
N PHE A 208 19.63 -4.58 -11.47
CA PHE A 208 18.19 -4.57 -11.75
C PHE A 208 17.79 -3.74 -12.96
N GLY A 209 18.61 -2.77 -13.38
CA GLY A 209 18.36 -1.93 -14.56
C GLY A 209 18.81 -2.55 -15.87
N ARG A 210 19.35 -3.78 -15.88
CA ARG A 210 19.81 -4.42 -17.13
C ARG A 210 18.62 -4.92 -17.96
N PRO A 211 18.60 -4.71 -19.28
CA PRO A 211 17.57 -5.28 -20.12
C PRO A 211 17.61 -6.80 -20.10
N TRP A 212 16.47 -7.44 -19.82
CA TRP A 212 16.29 -8.88 -19.92
C TRP A 212 14.82 -9.20 -20.10
N ARG A 213 14.50 -10.14 -20.99
CA ARG A 213 13.12 -10.53 -21.26
C ARG A 213 12.85 -11.94 -20.76
N ASP A 214 11.82 -12.05 -19.96
CA ASP A 214 11.24 -13.27 -19.43
C ASP A 214 9.75 -13.01 -19.17
N TRP A 215 8.97 -13.16 -20.23
CA TRP A 215 7.53 -12.94 -20.19
C TRP A 215 6.79 -13.99 -19.37
N THR A 216 7.36 -15.19 -19.23
CA THR A 216 6.78 -16.27 -18.44
C THR A 216 6.80 -15.88 -16.97
N TYR A 217 7.95 -15.45 -16.45
CA TYR A 217 8.04 -14.96 -15.07
C TYR A 217 7.26 -13.66 -14.87
N ALA A 218 7.36 -12.71 -15.80
CA ALA A 218 6.66 -11.43 -15.67
C ALA A 218 5.13 -11.59 -15.68
N GLY A 219 4.60 -12.51 -16.50
CA GLY A 219 3.17 -12.85 -16.53
C GLY A 219 2.71 -13.50 -15.23
N TRP A 220 3.43 -14.52 -14.77
CA TRP A 220 3.19 -15.16 -13.47
C TRP A 220 3.21 -14.14 -12.31
N TYR A 221 4.19 -13.22 -12.34
CA TYR A 221 4.35 -12.20 -11.32
C TYR A 221 3.19 -11.19 -11.32
N ALA A 222 2.71 -10.80 -12.50
CA ALA A 222 1.56 -9.91 -12.62
C ALA A 222 0.28 -10.53 -12.03
N GLU A 223 0.07 -11.83 -12.25
CA GLU A 223 -1.05 -12.58 -11.66
C GLU A 223 -0.92 -12.70 -10.14
N LEU A 224 0.29 -12.99 -9.62
CA LEU A 224 0.57 -12.99 -8.19
C LEU A 224 0.25 -11.63 -7.57
N LEU A 225 0.74 -10.55 -8.18
CA LEU A 225 0.54 -9.19 -7.68
C LEU A 225 -0.94 -8.82 -7.66
N ALA A 226 -1.69 -9.16 -8.71
CA ALA A 226 -3.14 -8.94 -8.74
C ALA A 226 -3.86 -9.69 -7.61
N LEU A 227 -3.42 -10.91 -7.27
CA LEU A 227 -3.93 -11.66 -6.13
C LEU A 227 -3.57 -10.98 -4.80
N VAL A 228 -2.32 -10.54 -4.62
CA VAL A 228 -1.86 -9.80 -3.43
C VAL A 228 -2.66 -8.52 -3.22
N GLU A 229 -2.92 -7.76 -4.28
CA GLU A 229 -3.71 -6.53 -4.24
C GLU A 229 -5.19 -6.81 -3.92
N ARG A 230 -5.76 -7.87 -4.50
CA ARG A 230 -7.15 -8.28 -4.27
C ARG A 230 -7.37 -8.77 -2.84
N GLU A 231 -6.52 -9.68 -2.37
CA GLU A 231 -6.63 -10.28 -1.04
C GLU A 231 -6.08 -9.36 0.06
N ARG A 232 -5.32 -8.33 -0.33
CA ARG A 232 -4.64 -7.37 0.57
C ARG A 232 -3.69 -8.06 1.55
N ARG A 233 -3.01 -9.10 1.09
CA ARG A 233 -2.13 -9.92 1.91
C ARG A 233 -0.83 -10.21 1.17
N LEU A 234 0.26 -10.28 1.92
CA LEU A 234 1.59 -10.46 1.35
C LEU A 234 1.84 -11.94 0.98
N PRO A 235 2.54 -12.20 -0.13
CA PRO A 235 2.89 -13.54 -0.54
C PRO A 235 3.98 -14.12 0.36
N ILE A 236 3.99 -15.43 0.54
CA ILE A 236 5.00 -16.16 1.32
C ILE A 236 5.41 -17.37 0.49
N SER A 237 6.69 -17.42 0.11
CA SER A 237 7.28 -18.54 -0.63
C SER A 237 7.89 -19.59 0.30
N PHE A 238 8.22 -19.20 1.53
CA PHE A 238 8.87 -20.06 2.51
C PHE A 238 8.57 -19.62 3.95
N ALA A 239 8.39 -20.60 4.83
CA ALA A 239 8.58 -20.49 6.28
C ALA A 239 9.03 -21.87 6.82
N ASP A 240 9.72 -21.91 7.97
CA ASP A 240 10.30 -23.15 8.52
C ASP A 240 9.26 -24.27 8.79
N TRP A 241 7.96 -23.93 8.78
CA TRP A 241 6.82 -24.82 9.02
C TRP A 241 5.86 -24.90 7.81
N PHE A 242 6.33 -24.49 6.63
CA PHE A 242 5.55 -24.36 5.40
C PHE A 242 5.69 -25.58 4.48
N ASP A 243 4.58 -26.10 3.97
CA ASP A 243 4.60 -27.07 2.87
C ASP A 243 4.70 -26.32 1.53
N GLU A 244 5.91 -26.28 0.97
CA GLU A 244 6.23 -25.63 -0.30
C GLU A 244 5.67 -26.37 -1.53
N SER A 245 5.20 -27.62 -1.37
CA SER A 245 4.71 -28.43 -2.49
C SER A 245 3.41 -27.91 -3.10
N GLN A 246 2.69 -27.03 -2.40
CA GLN A 246 1.43 -26.42 -2.86
C GLN A 246 1.60 -25.02 -3.46
N GLY A 247 2.83 -24.57 -3.68
CA GLY A 247 3.14 -23.22 -4.13
C GLY A 247 3.08 -22.20 -3.00
N TRP A 248 3.02 -20.93 -3.38
CA TRP A 248 3.09 -19.80 -2.46
C TRP A 248 1.74 -19.58 -1.77
N GLU A 249 1.77 -19.10 -0.54
CA GLU A 249 0.55 -18.68 0.17
C GLU A 249 0.43 -17.16 0.16
N VAL A 250 -0.77 -16.64 -0.13
CA VAL A 250 -1.05 -15.21 -0.09
C VAL A 250 -1.74 -14.88 1.23
N GLY A 251 -0.94 -14.39 2.17
CA GLY A 251 -1.36 -14.16 3.54
C GLY A 251 -1.24 -15.41 4.40
N TRP A 252 -0.36 -15.33 5.38
CA TRP A 252 -0.08 -16.43 6.29
C TRP A 252 -1.35 -17.01 6.93
N GLY A 253 -1.50 -18.33 6.84
CA GLY A 253 -2.59 -19.08 7.48
C GLY A 253 -3.98 -18.84 6.88
N THR A 254 -4.05 -18.38 5.63
CA THR A 254 -5.32 -18.21 4.91
C THR A 254 -5.74 -19.42 4.11
N GLY A 255 -4.78 -20.25 3.70
CA GLY A 255 -5.00 -21.30 2.71
C GLY A 255 -5.19 -20.79 1.28
N VAL A 256 -5.05 -19.48 1.00
CA VAL A 256 -5.09 -18.94 -0.36
C VAL A 256 -3.76 -19.24 -1.04
N ARG A 257 -3.77 -20.13 -2.04
CA ARG A 257 -2.57 -20.61 -2.73
C ARG A 257 -2.39 -19.96 -4.11
N PHE A 258 -1.12 -19.79 -4.48
CA PHE A 258 -0.69 -19.36 -5.80
C PHE A 258 0.41 -20.30 -6.31
N PRO A 259 0.43 -20.70 -7.59
CA PRO A 259 1.45 -21.61 -8.11
C PRO A 259 2.88 -21.10 -7.86
N ALA A 260 3.82 -22.02 -7.67
CA ALA A 260 5.25 -21.67 -7.61
C ALA A 260 5.70 -20.95 -8.89
N PRO A 261 6.72 -20.08 -8.83
CA PRO A 261 7.22 -19.37 -10.00
C PRO A 261 7.72 -20.34 -11.08
N PRO A 262 7.56 -19.98 -12.36
CA PRO A 262 8.17 -20.73 -13.44
C PRO A 262 9.70 -20.70 -13.34
N VAL A 263 10.33 -21.82 -13.72
CA VAL A 263 11.78 -22.00 -13.78
C VAL A 263 12.37 -21.38 -15.04
#